data_AF-A0A285IEK1-F1
#
_entry.id   AF-A0A285IEK1-F1
#
_cell.length_a   1.000
_cell.length_b   1.000
_cell.length_c   1.000
_cell.angle_alpha   90.00
_cell.angle_beta   90.00
_cell.angle_gamma   90.00
#
_symmetry.space_group_name_H-M   'P 1'
#
loop_
_entity.id
_entity.type
_entity.pdbx_description
1 polymer ?
#
loop_
_entity_poly.entity_id
_entity_poly.type
_entity_poly.pdbx_seq_one_letter_code
_entity_poly.pdbx_strand_id
1 'polypeptide(L)' 'MVTAEREWQWKDEGEFAGHVGDPLYYDRVGADAIRAEGERVVKLIEAGDFPFDGTHTGFRAGAGWATPRFPGEMS' A
#
# COMPACT_ATOMS: atom_id res chain seq x y z
N MET A 1 0.91 7.70 -0.29
CA MET A 1 2.34 7.83 0.09
C MET A 1 2.41 8.49 1.45
N VAL A 2 3.46 8.20 2.23
CA VAL A 2 3.68 8.75 3.57
C VAL A 2 5.15 9.14 3.75
N THR A 3 5.43 10.27 4.41
CA THR A 3 6.78 10.74 4.73
C THR A 3 7.21 10.29 6.14
N ALA A 4 8.47 10.55 6.52
CA ALA A 4 8.95 10.27 7.88
C ALA A 4 8.26 11.14 8.94
N GLU A 5 7.84 12.34 8.55
CA GLU A 5 7.09 13.30 9.37
C GLU A 5 5.60 12.93 9.49
N ARG A 6 5.18 11.82 8.88
CA ARG A 6 3.79 11.32 8.80
C ARG A 6 2.85 12.22 8.00
N GLU A 7 3.40 13.02 7.09
CA GLU A 7 2.61 13.68 6.06
C GLU A 7 2.20 12.65 5.02
N TRP A 8 0.98 12.74 4.48
CA TRP A 8 0.45 11.73 3.57
C TRP A 8 -0.33 12.32 2.41
N GLN A 9 -0.38 11.55 1.33
CA GLN A 9 -1.21 11.84 0.15
C GLN A 9 -1.75 10.56 -0.46
N TRP A 10 -2.92 10.61 -1.08
CA TRP A 10 -3.40 9.52 -1.93
C TRP A 10 -2.53 9.36 -3.19
N LYS A 11 -2.49 8.15 -3.73
CA LYS A 11 -1.78 7.81 -4.98
C LYS A 11 -2.79 7.17 -5.94
N ASP A 12 -2.62 7.40 -7.24
CA ASP A 12 -3.39 6.76 -8.32
C ASP A 12 -4.92 6.99 -8.25
N GLU A 13 -5.41 8.08 -7.64
CA GLU A 13 -6.86 8.29 -7.45
C GLU A 13 -7.65 8.34 -8.76
N GLY A 14 -7.05 8.88 -9.83
CA GLY A 14 -7.67 8.94 -11.15
C GLY A 14 -7.79 7.56 -11.81
N GLU A 15 -6.77 6.71 -11.66
CA GLU A 15 -6.79 5.33 -12.14
C GLU A 15 -7.80 4.51 -11.34
N PHE A 16 -7.82 4.67 -10.02
CA PHE A 16 -8.80 4.04 -9.15
C PHE A 16 -10.23 4.39 -9.56
N ALA A 17 -10.53 5.67 -9.75
CA ALA A 17 -11.83 6.12 -10.21
C ALA A 17 -12.19 5.55 -11.60
N GLY A 18 -11.21 5.38 -12.48
CA GLY A 18 -11.39 4.80 -13.82
C GLY A 18 -11.76 3.32 -13.81
N HIS A 19 -11.42 2.58 -12.76
CA HIS A 19 -11.70 1.13 -12.64
C HIS A 19 -12.99 0.81 -11.89
N VAL A 20 -13.66 1.78 -11.25
CA VAL A 20 -14.91 1.53 -10.53
C VAL A 20 -16.03 1.14 -11.49
N GLY A 21 -16.55 -0.08 -11.34
CA GLY A 21 -17.62 -0.64 -12.15
C GLY A 21 -17.13 -1.37 -13.41
N ASP A 22 -15.82 -1.44 -13.64
CA ASP A 22 -15.25 -2.30 -14.68
C ASP A 22 -15.30 -3.77 -14.21
N PRO A 23 -15.90 -4.70 -14.99
CA PRO A 23 -15.98 -6.12 -14.64
C PRO A 23 -14.64 -6.83 -14.39
N LEU A 24 -13.53 -6.29 -14.89
CA LEU A 24 -12.19 -6.85 -14.67
C LEU A 24 -11.55 -6.38 -13.36
N TYR A 25 -12.15 -5.40 -12.68
CA TYR A 25 -11.60 -4.80 -11.47
C TYR A 25 -12.58 -4.94 -10.30
N TYR A 26 -13.27 -3.86 -9.92
CA TYR A 26 -14.14 -3.84 -8.75
C TYR A 26 -15.46 -3.14 -9.04
N ASP A 27 -16.52 -3.67 -8.45
CA ASP A 27 -17.79 -2.99 -8.36
C ASP A 27 -17.74 -1.84 -7.33
N ARG A 28 -18.88 -1.16 -7.16
CA ARG A 28 -18.96 -0.02 -6.23
C ARG A 28 -18.77 -0.43 -4.77
N VAL A 29 -19.25 -1.61 -4.39
CA VAL A 29 -19.12 -2.11 -3.00
C VAL A 29 -17.65 -2.42 -2.70
N GLY A 30 -16.96 -3.04 -3.64
CA GLY A 30 -15.52 -3.27 -3.56
C GLY A 30 -14.73 -1.95 -3.50
N ALA A 31 -15.09 -0.97 -4.33
CA ALA A 31 -14.47 0.35 -4.30
C ALA A 31 -14.65 1.06 -2.94
N ASP A 32 -15.86 1.01 -2.36
CA ASP A 32 -16.14 1.59 -1.06
C ASP A 32 -15.34 0.90 0.05
N ALA A 33 -15.19 -0.42 -0.01
CA ALA A 33 -14.36 -1.17 0.94
C ALA A 33 -12.87 -0.79 0.83
N ILE A 34 -12.34 -0.60 -0.38
CA ILE A 34 -10.96 -0.13 -0.59
C ILE A 34 -10.78 1.28 -0.01
N ARG A 35 -11.74 2.19 -0.22
CA ARG A 35 -11.67 3.54 0.34
C ARG A 35 -11.70 3.52 1.86
N ALA A 36 -12.59 2.73 2.46
CA ALA A 36 -12.69 2.57 3.91
C ALA A 36 -11.39 2.01 4.53
N GLU A 37 -10.73 1.06 3.85
CA GLU A 37 -9.43 0.55 4.31
C GLU A 37 -8.34 1.62 4.21
N GLY A 38 -8.32 2.40 3.14
CA GLY A 38 -7.42 3.55 3.02
C GLY A 38 -7.62 4.55 4.17
N GLU A 39 -8.87 4.89 4.51
CA GLU A 39 -9.19 5.79 5.63
C GLU A 39 -8.78 5.20 6.98
N ARG A 40 -8.92 3.89 7.16
CA ARG A 40 -8.42 3.20 8.36
C ARG A 40 -6.90 3.32 8.48
N VAL A 41 -6.17 3.17 7.37
CA VAL A 41 -4.71 3.32 7.33
C VAL A 41 -4.28 4.77 7.59
N VAL A 42 -5.00 5.76 7.05
CA VAL A 42 -4.77 7.19 7.35
C VAL A 42 -4.78 7.46 8.85
N LYS A 43 -5.75 6.89 9.58
CA LYS A 43 -5.82 7.04 11.05
C LYS A 43 -4.58 6.46 11.75
N LEU A 44 -4.02 5.36 11.26
CA LEU A 44 -2.78 4.80 11.81
C LEU A 44 -1.58 5.73 11.53
N ILE A 45 -1.50 6.32 10.33
CA ILE A 45 -0.46 7.30 9.98
C ILE A 45 -0.53 8.50 10.92
N GLU A 46 -1.71 9.09 11.07
CA GLU A 46 -1.92 10.29 11.90
C GLU A 46 -1.65 10.03 13.38
N ALA A 47 -2.03 8.86 13.89
CA ALA A 47 -1.69 8.43 15.25
C ALA A 47 -0.18 8.15 15.42
N GLY A 48 0.54 7.84 14.35
CA GLY A 48 1.90 7.27 14.42
C GLY A 48 1.90 5.88 15.01
N ASP A 49 0.83 5.12 14.80
CA ASP A 49 0.71 3.75 15.23
C ASP A 49 1.45 2.82 14.27
N PHE A 50 1.76 1.60 14.73
CA PHE A 50 2.31 0.55 13.88
C PHE A 50 1.50 0.38 12.59
N PRO A 51 2.12 0.32 11.39
CA PRO A 51 3.57 0.25 11.15
C PRO A 51 4.27 1.60 10.90
N PHE A 52 3.61 2.73 11.17
CA PHE A 52 4.11 4.10 10.94
C PHE A 52 4.82 4.72 12.15
N ASP A 53 5.01 3.93 13.22
CA ASP A 53 5.73 4.29 14.45
C ASP A 53 7.27 4.27 14.31
N GLY A 54 7.76 4.03 13.08
CA GLY A 54 9.19 3.96 12.77
C GLY A 54 9.81 2.58 12.93
N THR A 55 9.06 1.57 13.42
CA THR A 55 9.55 0.20 13.72
C THR A 55 10.40 -0.40 12.60
N HIS A 56 10.02 -0.18 11.33
CA HIS A 56 10.68 -0.81 10.19
C HIS A 56 11.74 0.07 9.48
N THR A 57 11.91 1.33 9.88
CA THR A 57 12.80 2.28 9.17
C THR A 57 14.29 1.96 9.34
N GLY A 58 14.66 1.24 10.41
CA GLY A 58 16.03 0.80 10.68
C GLY A 58 16.41 -0.54 10.06
N PHE A 59 15.49 -1.23 9.36
CA PHE A 59 15.75 -2.56 8.84
C PHE A 59 16.92 -2.57 7.84
N ARG A 60 17.79 -3.58 7.97
CA ARG A 60 18.88 -3.87 7.03
C ARG A 60 18.80 -5.32 6.61
N ALA A 61 18.77 -5.56 5.29
CA ALA A 61 18.87 -6.91 4.75
C ALA A 61 20.18 -7.58 5.20
N GLY A 62 20.14 -8.90 5.43
CA GLY A 62 21.32 -9.65 5.84
C GLY A 62 22.39 -9.65 4.76
N ALA A 63 23.67 -9.55 5.16
CA ALA A 63 24.80 -9.52 4.21
C ALA A 63 24.89 -10.76 3.30
N GLY A 64 24.31 -11.89 3.72
CA GLY A 64 24.25 -13.13 2.95
C GLY A 64 22.98 -13.32 2.11
N TRP A 65 22.11 -12.31 2.01
CA TRP A 65 20.91 -12.38 1.17
C TRP A 65 21.33 -12.40 -0.30
N ALA A 66 21.19 -13.56 -0.94
CA ALA A 66 21.42 -13.70 -2.37
C ALA A 66 20.34 -12.96 -3.16
N THR A 67 20.70 -12.35 -4.28
CA THR A 67 19.74 -11.81 -5.23
C THR A 67 18.85 -12.94 -5.76
N PRO A 68 17.52 -12.86 -5.58
CA PRO A 68 16.63 -13.89 -6.10
C PRO A 68 16.73 -13.95 -7.62
N ARG A 69 16.72 -15.17 -8.17
CA ARG A 69 16.61 -15.37 -9.62
C ARG A 69 15.15 -15.66 -9.96
N PHE A 70 14.68 -15.02 -11.02
CA PHE A 70 13.40 -15.37 -11.62
C PHE A 70 13.48 -16.82 -12.13
N PRO A 71 12.60 -17.73 -11.69
CA PRO A 71 12.71 -19.16 -11.97
C PRO A 71 12.40 -19.56 -13.43
N GLY A 72 12.00 -18.64 -14.30
CA GLY A 72 11.54 -18.94 -15.66
C GLY A 72 10.01 -18.92 -15.75
N GLU A 73 9.44 -19.59 -16.76
CA GLU A 73 8.01 -19.44 -17.11
C GLU A 73 7.07 -19.68 -15.91
N MET A 74 6.28 -18.65 -15.60
CA MET A 74 5.07 -18.78 -14.80
C MET A 74 3.97 -19.27 -15.76
N SER A 75 3.79 -20.59 -15.84
CA SER A 75 2.62 -21.19 -16.50
C SER A 75 1.34 -20.95 -15.70
#